data_AF-A0A961BFZ8-F1
#
_entry.id   AF-A0A961BFZ8-F1
#
_cell.length_a   1.000
_cell.length_b   1.000
_cell.length_c   1.000
_cell.angle_alpha   90.00
_cell.angle_beta   90.00
_cell.angle_gamma   90.00
#
_symmetry.space_group_name_H-M   'P 1'
#
loop_
_entity.id
_entity.type
_entity.pdbx_description
1 polymer ?
#
loop_
_entity_poly.entity_id
_entity_poly.type
_entity_poly.pdbx_seq_one_letter_code
_entity_poly.pdbx_strand_id
1 'polypeptide(L)'
;MLPGSRLPCALIVLAGGGSTRMGMDKAHLPWSWRRLPLYRIQLDKADRLGPERVPALLSGREGQTYPELPDGVRLVHDAPDLAGQGPLAGLVSCLEACAESWVAVLAIDTPLIPGDYLADLLEEAQQSGKSVVPRDGEKWEPLAAVYHRETLLEAARNQLAAGRRDLQSLARAGAAAGWLIARTVAPMERWMFANLNTLLEVKEQERFASSATAVRVTRHSFEGTEDPGSSTTAFDSVATEEPLEIRVQGRSIALTMRTPGHDEELAAGFLFTEGLLNTPEDLEEIVQCPALEQGSEGNVVDVKLRPGLAVDFESLTRHVFTSSSCGLCGKATIAAICGRIPRLTGGPQVSPGLLRSLPAKLREAQATFGITGGLHASALFSAAGDLLIVREDVGRHNALDKVIGRSLLDDKLPLTAGMLLVSGRLSFELTQKAHLAGLTIVAGISAPSSLAVAHAHDSGQTLVGFLRDRYFNVYAGAHRLVREE
;
A
#
# COMPACT_ATOMS: atom_id res chain seq x y z
N MET A 1 15.61 32.15 21.94
CA MET A 1 15.44 30.69 21.95
C MET A 1 16.55 30.09 21.12
N LEU A 2 17.28 29.10 21.65
CA LEU A 2 18.23 28.34 20.85
C LEU A 2 17.45 27.61 19.75
N PRO A 3 17.95 27.56 18.51
CA PRO A 3 17.37 26.72 17.47
C PRO A 3 17.51 25.26 17.91
N GLY A 4 16.38 24.59 18.19
CA GLY A 4 16.35 23.14 18.45
C GLY A 4 15.57 22.66 19.67
N SER A 5 15.15 23.52 20.62
CA SER A 5 14.28 23.08 21.73
C SER A 5 12.80 23.18 21.33
N ARG A 6 12.22 22.10 20.77
CA ARG A 6 10.76 22.02 20.57
C ARG A 6 10.07 22.13 21.94
N LEU A 7 8.98 22.90 22.01
CA LEU A 7 8.16 22.97 23.24
C LEU A 7 7.54 21.59 23.52
N PRO A 8 7.26 21.25 24.80
CA PRO A 8 6.65 19.97 25.17
C PRO A 8 5.33 19.75 24.43
N CYS A 9 5.15 18.55 23.87
CA CYS A 9 3.97 18.16 23.12
C CYS A 9 3.54 16.75 23.54
N ALA A 10 2.24 16.46 23.49
CA ALA A 10 1.69 15.10 23.61
C ALA A 10 0.85 14.73 22.38
N LEU A 11 0.71 13.43 22.12
CA LEU A 11 -0.22 12.90 21.13
C LEU A 11 -1.54 12.51 21.82
N ILE A 12 -2.68 12.94 21.28
CA ILE A 12 -4.02 12.51 21.69
C ILE A 12 -4.66 11.74 20.53
N VAL A 13 -4.96 10.46 20.75
CA VAL A 13 -5.69 9.62 19.80
C VAL A 13 -7.13 9.43 20.28
N LEU A 14 -8.11 9.80 19.46
CA LEU A 14 -9.52 9.63 19.78
C LEU A 14 -10.08 8.33 19.21
N ALA A 15 -10.33 7.34 20.09
CA ALA A 15 -10.87 6.02 19.73
C ALA A 15 -12.26 5.72 20.33
N GLY A 16 -12.90 6.68 21.00
CA GLY A 16 -14.18 6.50 21.71
C GLY A 16 -15.45 6.46 20.84
N GLY A 17 -15.34 6.44 19.51
CA GLY A 17 -16.51 6.41 18.62
C GLY A 17 -17.28 5.10 18.71
N GLY A 18 -18.62 5.15 18.89
CA GLY A 18 -19.47 3.97 19.01
C GLY A 18 -19.49 3.02 17.79
N SER A 19 -18.91 3.44 16.65
CA SER A 19 -18.71 2.64 15.43
C SER A 19 -19.98 1.91 14.93
N THR A 20 -21.14 2.53 15.16
CA THR A 20 -22.47 1.95 14.90
C THR A 20 -22.70 1.52 13.45
N ARG A 21 -21.99 2.13 12.49
CA ARG A 21 -22.07 1.80 11.06
C ARG A 21 -21.25 0.58 10.64
N MET A 22 -20.16 0.27 11.34
CA MET A 22 -19.30 -0.88 11.02
C MET A 22 -19.65 -2.12 11.84
N GLY A 23 -20.33 -1.97 12.98
CA GLY A 23 -20.64 -3.08 13.87
C GLY A 23 -19.43 -3.66 14.61
N MET A 24 -18.23 -3.09 14.42
CA MET A 24 -16.99 -3.46 15.08
C MET A 24 -16.21 -2.24 15.54
N ASP A 25 -15.35 -2.43 16.54
CA ASP A 25 -14.51 -1.37 17.07
C ASP A 25 -13.33 -1.09 16.12
N LYS A 26 -13.32 0.11 15.52
CA LYS A 26 -12.28 0.50 14.55
C LYS A 26 -10.88 0.42 15.14
N ALA A 27 -10.72 0.69 16.44
CA ALA A 27 -9.40 0.76 17.05
C ALA A 27 -8.63 -0.57 16.95
N HIS A 28 -9.35 -1.69 16.92
CA HIS A 28 -8.80 -3.04 16.85
C HIS A 28 -8.70 -3.61 15.43
N LEU A 29 -9.04 -2.83 14.40
CA LEU A 29 -8.88 -3.28 13.02
C LEU A 29 -7.40 -3.60 12.75
N PRO A 30 -7.07 -4.83 12.31
CA PRO A 30 -5.73 -5.12 11.82
C PRO A 30 -5.49 -4.25 10.58
N TRP A 31 -4.33 -3.61 10.52
CA TRP A 31 -4.04 -2.61 9.52
C TRP A 31 -2.76 -2.91 8.75
N SER A 32 -2.83 -2.71 7.43
CA SER A 32 -1.76 -2.97 6.46
C SER A 32 -1.29 -4.44 6.48
N TRP A 33 -0.33 -4.78 5.64
CA TRP A 33 0.31 -6.10 5.60
C TRP A 33 0.94 -6.50 6.95
N ARG A 34 1.21 -5.53 7.84
CA ARG A 34 1.75 -5.74 9.19
C ARG A 34 0.74 -6.29 10.19
N ARG A 35 -0.57 -6.15 9.91
CA ARG A 35 -1.68 -6.61 10.77
C ARG A 35 -1.68 -6.09 12.21
N LEU A 36 -1.01 -4.96 12.46
CA LEU A 36 -1.07 -4.28 13.76
C LEU A 36 -2.44 -3.60 13.91
N PRO A 37 -3.03 -3.55 15.12
CA PRO A 37 -4.29 -2.87 15.33
C PRO A 37 -4.13 -1.36 15.12
N LEU A 38 -5.16 -0.70 14.58
CA LEU A 38 -5.14 0.74 14.27
C LEU A 38 -4.67 1.63 15.43
N TYR A 39 -5.04 1.30 16.67
CA TYR A 39 -4.60 2.10 17.82
C TYR A 39 -3.07 2.10 17.98
N ARG A 40 -2.38 0.98 17.67
CA ARG A 40 -0.91 0.91 17.67
C ARG A 40 -0.34 1.82 16.59
N ILE A 41 -0.84 1.69 15.36
CA ILE A 41 -0.41 2.50 14.21
C ILE A 41 -0.53 4.00 14.50
N GLN A 42 -1.63 4.43 15.14
CA GLN A 42 -1.79 5.84 15.51
C GLN A 42 -0.84 6.26 16.64
N LEU A 43 -0.67 5.43 17.68
CA LEU A 43 0.16 5.76 18.84
C LEU A 43 1.66 5.78 18.52
N ASP A 44 2.12 5.00 17.53
CA ASP A 44 3.52 4.99 17.09
C ASP A 44 3.91 6.33 16.42
N LYS A 45 2.94 7.15 16.01
CA LYS A 45 3.19 8.50 15.47
C LYS A 45 3.74 9.45 16.54
N ALA A 46 3.63 9.12 17.83
CA ALA A 46 4.27 9.86 18.92
C ALA A 46 5.80 9.93 18.76
N ASP A 47 6.41 8.92 18.13
CA ASP A 47 7.86 8.84 17.90
C ASP A 47 8.36 9.93 16.94
N ARG A 48 7.46 10.54 16.16
CA ARG A 48 7.80 11.57 15.15
C ARG A 48 7.63 13.01 15.65
N LEU A 49 6.98 13.20 16.80
CA LEU A 49 6.64 14.54 17.30
C LEU A 49 7.81 15.21 18.05
N GLY A 50 8.78 14.44 18.54
CA GLY A 50 9.92 14.93 19.30
C GLY A 50 11.22 14.19 18.97
N PRO A 51 12.35 14.64 19.54
CA PRO A 51 13.63 13.91 19.46
C PRO A 51 13.59 12.57 20.22
N GLU A 52 12.72 12.49 21.22
CA GLU A 52 12.34 11.27 21.93
C GLU A 52 10.83 11.08 21.79
N ARG A 53 10.37 9.85 22.03
CA ARG A 53 8.93 9.51 22.00
C ARG A 53 8.16 10.37 23.00
N VAL A 54 7.20 11.14 22.49
CA VAL A 54 6.39 12.00 23.34
C VAL A 54 5.30 11.22 24.08
N PRO A 55 4.78 11.73 25.22
CA PRO A 55 3.63 11.12 25.90
C PRO A 55 2.42 11.02 24.96
N ALA A 56 1.64 9.95 25.10
CA ALA A 56 0.44 9.76 24.31
C ALA A 56 -0.78 9.39 25.19
N LEU A 57 -1.93 9.92 24.84
CA LEU A 57 -3.21 9.66 25.49
C LEU A 57 -4.16 9.04 24.47
N LEU A 58 -4.80 7.93 24.86
CA LEU A 58 -5.81 7.25 24.05
C LEU A 58 -7.16 7.46 24.71
N SER A 59 -8.10 8.12 24.02
CA SER A 59 -9.49 8.20 24.49
C SER A 59 -10.22 6.90 24.18
N GLY A 60 -10.85 6.31 25.19
CA GLY A 60 -11.64 5.08 25.05
C GLY A 60 -12.94 5.13 25.84
N ARG A 61 -13.92 4.33 25.40
CA ARG A 61 -15.19 4.17 26.14
C ARG A 61 -14.98 3.35 27.40
N GLU A 62 -15.88 3.52 28.38
CA GLU A 62 -15.88 2.66 29.56
C GLU A 62 -16.01 1.19 29.15
N GLY A 63 -15.16 0.33 29.75
CA GLY A 63 -15.10 -1.11 29.42
C GLY A 63 -14.32 -1.47 28.15
N GLN A 64 -13.83 -0.50 27.38
CA GLN A 64 -12.96 -0.76 26.22
C GLN A 64 -11.54 -1.08 26.70
N THR A 65 -10.98 -2.21 26.26
CA THR A 65 -9.66 -2.70 26.69
C THR A 65 -8.66 -2.73 25.54
N TYR A 66 -7.42 -2.35 25.84
CA TYR A 66 -6.31 -2.36 24.88
C TYR A 66 -5.19 -3.25 25.43
N PRO A 67 -5.18 -4.56 25.08
CA PRO A 67 -4.36 -5.56 25.77
C PRO A 67 -2.85 -5.36 25.60
N GLU A 68 -2.45 -4.65 24.55
CA GLU A 68 -1.05 -4.33 24.32
C GLU A 68 -0.96 -2.80 24.11
N LEU A 69 -0.95 -2.03 25.20
CA LEU A 69 -0.65 -0.60 25.11
C LEU A 69 0.87 -0.40 25.13
N PRO A 70 1.43 0.46 24.25
CA PRO A 70 2.84 0.84 24.38
C PRO A 70 3.12 1.51 25.73
N ASP A 71 4.34 1.35 26.24
CA ASP A 71 4.79 2.04 27.46
C ASP A 71 4.61 3.55 27.34
N GLY A 72 4.24 4.23 28.42
CA GLY A 72 4.03 5.69 28.41
C GLY A 72 2.73 6.16 27.74
N VAL A 73 1.87 5.24 27.27
CA VAL A 73 0.52 5.58 26.80
C VAL A 73 -0.47 5.55 27.96
N ARG A 74 -1.27 6.61 28.11
CA ARG A 74 -2.35 6.69 29.11
C ARG A 74 -3.71 6.48 28.43
N LEU A 75 -4.44 5.45 28.84
CA LEU A 75 -5.86 5.30 28.48
C LEU A 75 -6.70 6.27 29.32
N VAL A 76 -7.52 7.09 28.65
CA VAL A 76 -8.41 8.06 29.28
C VAL A 76 -9.84 7.74 28.90
N HIS A 77 -10.70 7.59 29.90
CA HIS A 77 -12.14 7.42 29.71
C HIS A 77 -12.84 8.76 29.81
N ASP A 78 -13.97 8.90 29.10
CA ASP A 78 -14.83 10.07 29.21
C ASP A 78 -15.24 10.27 30.68
N ALA A 79 -15.17 11.50 31.18
CA ALA A 79 -15.72 11.83 32.48
C ALA A 79 -17.22 11.46 32.55
N PRO A 80 -17.76 10.99 33.69
CA PRO A 80 -19.14 10.51 33.78
C PRO A 80 -20.20 11.53 33.32
N ASP A 81 -19.95 12.82 33.52
CA ASP A 81 -20.81 13.93 33.10
C ASP A 81 -20.67 14.28 31.60
N LEU A 82 -19.60 13.84 30.96
CA LEU A 82 -19.31 14.03 29.53
C LEU A 82 -19.54 12.77 28.69
N ALA A 83 -19.77 11.62 29.32
CA ALA A 83 -19.94 10.33 28.66
C ALA A 83 -21.02 10.36 27.58
N GLY A 84 -20.68 9.86 26.38
CA GLY A 84 -21.61 9.76 25.25
C GLY A 84 -21.88 11.07 24.50
N GLN A 85 -21.20 12.17 24.83
CA GLN A 85 -21.37 13.46 24.15
C GLN A 85 -20.50 13.62 22.88
N GLY A 86 -19.97 12.51 22.35
CA GLY A 86 -19.23 12.46 21.10
C GLY A 86 -17.74 12.77 21.24
N PRO A 87 -17.01 12.91 20.12
CA PRO A 87 -15.54 13.06 20.12
C PRO A 87 -15.03 14.27 20.92
N LEU A 88 -15.84 15.33 21.03
CA LEU A 88 -15.47 16.53 21.80
C LEU A 88 -15.34 16.25 23.31
N ALA A 89 -16.15 15.34 23.86
CA ALA A 89 -16.06 14.93 25.26
C ALA A 89 -14.79 14.12 25.56
N GLY A 90 -14.47 13.16 24.70
CA GLY A 90 -13.22 12.41 24.80
C GLY A 90 -12.00 13.31 24.66
N LEU A 91 -12.07 14.30 23.77
CA LEU A 91 -11.04 15.32 23.63
C LEU A 91 -10.85 16.14 24.92
N VAL A 92 -11.93 16.64 25.53
CA VAL A 92 -11.86 17.39 26.80
C VAL A 92 -11.24 16.55 27.91
N SER A 93 -11.67 15.29 28.06
CA SER A 93 -11.15 14.38 29.08
C SER A 93 -9.64 14.15 28.91
N CYS A 94 -9.17 13.95 27.67
CA CYS A 94 -7.75 13.85 27.38
C CYS A 94 -6.98 15.16 27.64
N LEU A 95 -7.54 16.32 27.29
CA LEU A 95 -6.91 17.62 27.53
C LEU A 95 -6.72 17.91 29.03
N GLU A 96 -7.69 17.52 29.86
CA GLU A 96 -7.60 17.64 31.32
C GLU A 96 -6.54 16.72 31.92
N ALA A 97 -6.36 15.53 31.35
CA ALA A 97 -5.37 14.54 31.80
C ALA A 97 -3.95 14.79 31.24
N CYS A 98 -3.81 15.67 30.25
CA CYS A 98 -2.57 16.03 29.56
C CYS A 98 -1.84 17.15 30.29
N ALA A 99 -0.52 17.04 30.46
CA ALA A 99 0.30 18.04 31.15
C ALA A 99 1.00 19.02 30.19
N GLU A 100 1.12 18.62 28.93
CA GLU A 100 1.90 19.28 27.90
C GLU A 100 1.18 20.52 27.36
N SER A 101 1.93 21.57 27.01
CA SER A 101 1.35 22.82 26.51
C SER A 101 0.81 22.70 25.09
N TRP A 102 1.40 21.82 24.28
CA TRP A 102 0.95 21.50 22.93
C TRP A 102 0.40 20.08 22.85
N VAL A 103 -0.60 19.90 22.00
CA VAL A 103 -1.16 18.57 21.71
C VAL A 103 -1.36 18.38 20.23
N ALA A 104 -0.86 17.26 19.69
CA ALA A 104 -1.27 16.75 18.39
C ALA A 104 -2.52 15.88 18.59
N VAL A 105 -3.60 16.18 17.90
CA VAL A 105 -4.88 15.47 18.02
C VAL A 105 -5.15 14.70 16.74
N LEU A 106 -5.42 13.39 16.88
CA LEU A 106 -5.62 12.46 15.77
C LEU A 106 -6.85 11.58 16.00
N ALA A 107 -7.70 11.42 14.98
CA ALA A 107 -8.79 10.45 15.00
C ALA A 107 -8.26 9.02 14.79
N ILE A 108 -8.91 8.00 15.36
CA ILE A 108 -8.51 6.61 15.14
C ILE A 108 -8.71 6.13 13.69
N ASP A 109 -9.62 6.77 12.95
CA ASP A 109 -10.06 6.34 11.61
C ASP A 109 -9.39 7.08 10.45
N THR A 110 -8.32 7.84 10.72
CA THR A 110 -7.44 8.48 9.74
C THR A 110 -6.01 7.88 9.80
N PRO A 111 -5.84 6.59 9.45
CA PRO A 111 -4.55 5.92 9.61
C PRO A 111 -3.46 6.45 8.67
N LEU A 112 -3.85 7.04 7.53
CA LEU A 112 -2.93 7.45 6.48
C LEU A 112 -2.16 8.75 6.77
N ILE A 113 -2.55 9.51 7.80
CA ILE A 113 -1.86 10.78 8.17
C ILE A 113 -0.45 10.46 8.70
N PRO A 114 0.63 10.91 8.05
CA PRO A 114 1.99 10.60 8.51
C PRO A 114 2.31 11.27 9.84
N GLY A 115 3.14 10.63 10.68
CA GLY A 115 3.66 11.28 11.90
C GLY A 115 4.45 12.56 11.58
N ASP A 116 5.19 12.56 10.47
CA ASP A 116 5.96 13.72 10.00
C ASP A 116 5.05 14.88 9.58
N TYR A 117 3.82 14.62 9.13
CA TYR A 117 2.83 15.67 8.85
C TYR A 117 2.41 16.36 10.14
N LEU A 118 2.13 15.59 11.20
CA LEU A 118 1.82 16.15 12.52
C LEU A 118 3.00 16.92 13.11
N ALA A 119 4.23 16.46 12.86
CA ALA A 119 5.45 17.17 13.28
C ALA A 119 5.60 18.53 12.56
N ASP A 120 5.25 18.60 11.27
CA ASP A 120 5.26 19.86 10.52
C ASP A 120 4.19 20.83 11.02
N LEU A 121 2.98 20.34 11.33
CA LEU A 121 1.95 21.15 11.98
C LEU A 121 2.40 21.67 13.35
N LEU A 122 3.11 20.83 14.13
CA LEU A 122 3.62 21.22 15.44
C LEU A 122 4.67 22.33 15.33
N GLU A 123 5.57 22.22 14.35
CA GLU A 123 6.56 23.25 14.10
C GLU A 123 5.91 24.58 13.69
N GLU A 124 4.94 24.55 12.78
CA GLU A 124 4.18 25.74 12.37
C GLU A 124 3.40 26.36 13.55
N ALA A 125 2.81 25.52 14.41
CA ALA A 125 2.07 25.95 15.58
C ALA A 125 2.98 26.64 16.60
N GLN A 126 4.14 26.04 16.90
CA GLN A 126 5.12 26.60 17.81
C GLN A 126 5.75 27.90 17.30
N GLN A 127 5.99 28.01 15.98
CA GLN A 127 6.53 29.23 15.36
C GLN A 127 5.51 30.37 15.35
N SER A 128 4.25 30.08 15.04
CA SER A 128 3.18 31.07 14.99
C SER A 128 2.63 31.45 16.37
N GLY A 129 2.83 30.59 17.37
CA GLY A 129 2.19 30.69 18.69
C GLY A 129 0.68 30.42 18.64
N LYS A 130 0.17 29.85 17.56
CA LYS A 130 -1.26 29.59 17.32
C LYS A 130 -1.50 28.11 17.07
N SER A 131 -2.73 27.66 17.29
CA SER A 131 -3.14 26.32 16.89
C SER A 131 -3.20 26.22 15.36
N VAL A 132 -2.81 25.09 14.79
CA VAL A 132 -2.79 24.87 13.34
C VAL A 132 -3.70 23.71 13.00
N VAL A 133 -4.71 23.98 12.16
CA VAL A 133 -5.68 22.97 11.72
C VAL A 133 -5.68 22.89 10.19
N PRO A 134 -5.53 21.70 9.60
CA PRO A 134 -5.65 21.54 8.16
C PRO A 134 -7.03 21.92 7.65
N ARG A 135 -7.08 22.47 6.44
CA ARG A 135 -8.31 22.91 5.78
C ARG A 135 -8.28 22.59 4.29
N ASP A 136 -9.28 21.84 3.82
CA ASP A 136 -9.55 21.58 2.40
C ASP A 136 -10.82 22.33 1.98
N GLY A 137 -10.64 23.42 1.24
CA GLY A 137 -11.74 24.32 0.87
C GLY A 137 -12.45 24.90 2.11
N GLU A 138 -13.70 24.52 2.35
CA GLU A 138 -14.49 24.95 3.50
C GLU A 138 -14.45 23.99 4.70
N LYS A 139 -13.92 22.78 4.49
CA LYS A 139 -13.88 21.73 5.49
C LYS A 139 -12.58 21.83 6.29
N TRP A 140 -12.70 21.84 7.61
CA TRP A 140 -11.57 21.74 8.52
C TRP A 140 -11.30 20.27 8.87
N GLU A 141 -10.09 19.93 9.28
CA GLU A 141 -9.74 18.60 9.80
C GLU A 141 -9.27 18.70 11.27
N PRO A 142 -10.18 18.88 12.24
CA PRO A 142 -9.83 19.17 13.63
C PRO A 142 -9.22 17.99 14.40
N LEU A 143 -9.34 16.78 13.83
CA LEU A 143 -8.78 15.54 14.40
C LEU A 143 -7.57 15.05 13.59
N ALA A 144 -6.83 16.02 13.04
CA ALA A 144 -5.60 15.85 12.28
C ALA A 144 -4.75 17.12 12.46
N ALA A 145 -4.66 17.62 13.69
CA ALA A 145 -4.30 19.01 13.96
C ALA A 145 -3.45 19.18 15.22
N VAL A 146 -2.82 20.34 15.36
CA VAL A 146 -2.03 20.69 16.54
C VAL A 146 -2.62 21.91 17.24
N TYR A 147 -2.73 21.82 18.56
CA TYR A 147 -3.37 22.84 19.38
C TYR A 147 -2.53 23.25 20.57
N HIS A 148 -2.69 24.50 20.98
CA HIS A 148 -2.33 24.93 22.32
C HIS A 148 -3.37 24.37 23.31
N ARG A 149 -2.93 23.55 24.27
CA ARG A 149 -3.79 22.73 25.13
C ARG A 149 -4.84 23.57 25.87
N GLU A 150 -4.41 24.64 26.54
CA GLU A 150 -5.30 25.43 27.41
C GLU A 150 -6.37 26.17 26.62
N THR A 151 -5.97 26.76 25.50
CA THR A 151 -6.87 27.50 24.60
C THR A 151 -7.91 26.57 23.99
N LEU A 152 -7.49 25.38 23.55
CA LEU A 152 -8.41 24.37 23.04
C LEU A 152 -9.35 23.85 24.14
N LEU A 153 -8.84 23.58 25.34
CA LEU A 153 -9.64 23.08 26.47
C LEU A 153 -10.74 24.07 26.85
N GLU A 154 -10.40 25.36 26.97
CA GLU A 154 -11.37 26.41 27.26
C GLU A 154 -12.43 26.51 26.16
N ALA A 155 -12.01 26.55 24.89
CA ALA A 155 -12.92 26.62 23.76
C ALA A 155 -13.85 25.39 23.67
N ALA A 156 -13.32 24.19 23.89
CA ALA A 156 -14.07 22.94 23.87
C ALA A 156 -15.12 22.88 25.01
N ARG A 157 -14.75 23.28 26.24
CA ARG A 157 -15.68 23.38 27.36
C ARG A 157 -16.79 24.38 27.12
N ASN A 158 -16.45 25.57 26.62
CA ASN A 158 -17.44 26.61 26.27
C ASN A 158 -18.42 26.10 25.21
N GLN A 159 -17.93 25.32 24.25
CA GLN A 159 -18.78 24.75 23.21
C GLN A 159 -19.72 23.66 23.74
N LEU A 160 -19.23 22.75 24.59
CA LEU A 160 -20.05 21.75 25.28
C LEU A 160 -21.12 22.40 26.15
N ALA A 161 -20.75 23.43 26.93
CA ALA A 161 -21.68 24.20 27.74
C ALA A 161 -22.78 24.89 26.91
N ALA A 162 -22.45 25.29 25.67
CA ALA A 162 -23.40 25.83 24.70
C ALA A 162 -24.20 24.76 23.94
N GLY A 163 -24.08 23.48 24.30
CA GLY A 163 -24.80 22.36 23.67
C GLY A 163 -24.32 21.98 22.26
N ARG A 164 -23.23 22.59 21.78
CA ARG A 164 -22.64 22.30 20.46
C ARG A 164 -21.59 21.20 20.61
N ARG A 165 -21.63 20.17 19.75
CA ARG A 165 -20.76 18.99 19.86
C ARG A 165 -19.87 18.74 18.64
N ASP A 166 -20.04 19.51 17.58
CA ASP A 166 -19.31 19.33 16.33
C ASP A 166 -17.97 20.08 16.33
N LEU A 167 -16.90 19.41 15.90
CA LEU A 167 -15.56 19.99 15.87
C LEU A 167 -15.36 21.03 14.75
N GLN A 168 -16.24 21.05 13.74
CA GLN A 168 -16.17 22.04 12.66
C GLN A 168 -16.48 23.45 13.18
N SER A 169 -17.52 23.60 14.01
CA SER A 169 -17.84 24.86 14.66
C SER A 169 -16.74 25.32 15.61
N LEU A 170 -16.04 24.38 16.28
CA LEU A 170 -14.89 24.69 17.14
C LEU A 170 -13.76 25.33 16.33
N ALA A 171 -13.39 24.70 15.20
CA ALA A 171 -12.34 25.21 14.33
C ALA A 171 -12.71 26.57 13.72
N ARG A 172 -13.95 26.76 13.26
CA ARG A 172 -14.42 28.05 12.73
C ARG A 172 -14.41 29.15 13.80
N ALA A 173 -14.88 28.84 15.00
CA ALA A 173 -14.85 29.79 16.13
C ALA A 173 -13.41 30.16 16.49
N GLY A 174 -12.49 29.19 16.47
CA GLY A 174 -11.08 29.45 16.74
C GLY A 174 -10.40 30.31 15.69
N ALA A 175 -10.68 30.06 14.41
CA ALA A 175 -10.20 30.89 13.31
C ALA A 175 -10.73 32.33 13.43
N ALA A 176 -12.03 32.49 13.74
CA ALA A 176 -12.66 33.80 13.91
C ALA A 176 -12.09 34.57 15.13
N ALA A 177 -11.77 33.86 16.21
CA ALA A 177 -11.16 34.42 17.41
C ALA A 177 -9.64 34.64 17.28
N GLY A 178 -9.01 34.14 16.21
CA GLY A 178 -7.62 34.41 15.86
C GLY A 178 -6.57 33.55 16.60
N TRP A 179 -6.96 32.60 17.44
CA TRP A 179 -6.06 31.67 18.13
C TRP A 179 -5.72 30.41 17.33
N LEU A 180 -6.39 30.23 16.18
CA LEU A 180 -6.21 29.12 15.25
C LEU A 180 -5.95 29.67 13.85
N ILE A 181 -5.00 29.05 13.13
CA ILE A 181 -4.71 29.32 11.72
C ILE A 181 -4.96 28.06 10.87
N ALA A 182 -5.23 28.27 9.59
CA ALA A 182 -5.47 27.21 8.63
C ALA A 182 -4.17 26.80 7.92
N ARG A 183 -3.86 25.50 7.91
CA ARG A 183 -2.92 24.90 6.96
C ARG A 183 -3.71 24.44 5.74
N THR A 184 -3.53 25.07 4.59
CA THR A 184 -4.21 24.65 3.36
C THR A 184 -3.75 23.25 2.97
N VAL A 185 -4.68 22.32 2.76
CA VAL A 185 -4.40 20.97 2.24
C VAL A 185 -4.20 21.05 0.74
N ALA A 186 -3.02 20.64 0.26
CA ALA A 186 -2.78 20.59 -1.18
C ALA A 186 -3.62 19.46 -1.83
N PRO A 187 -4.00 19.57 -3.12
CA PRO A 187 -4.73 18.49 -3.79
C PRO A 187 -4.03 17.13 -3.73
N MET A 188 -2.69 17.11 -3.76
CA MET A 188 -1.86 15.90 -3.63
C MET A 188 -1.83 15.31 -2.22
N GLU A 189 -2.29 16.05 -1.21
CA GLU A 189 -2.31 15.64 0.20
C GLU A 189 -3.68 15.11 0.63
N ARG A 190 -4.71 15.22 -0.22
CA ARG A 190 -6.08 14.82 0.16
C ARG A 190 -6.21 13.35 0.54
N TRP A 191 -5.41 12.48 -0.05
CA TRP A 191 -5.49 11.03 0.17
C TRP A 191 -5.21 10.64 1.62
N MET A 192 -4.37 11.38 2.37
CA MET A 192 -4.04 11.01 3.75
C MET A 192 -5.16 11.33 4.74
N PHE A 193 -6.14 12.15 4.36
CA PHE A 193 -7.31 12.51 5.18
C PHE A 193 -8.52 11.57 4.95
N ALA A 194 -8.34 10.47 4.23
CA ALA A 194 -9.41 9.51 4.02
C ALA A 194 -9.81 8.83 5.35
N ASN A 195 -11.11 8.87 5.66
CA ASN A 195 -11.67 8.25 6.86
C ASN A 195 -12.13 6.81 6.57
N LEU A 196 -12.07 5.95 7.59
CA LEU A 196 -12.64 4.60 7.53
C LEU A 196 -14.07 4.59 8.05
N ASN A 197 -15.08 4.50 7.19
CA ASN A 197 -16.50 4.44 7.57
C ASN A 197 -17.16 3.10 7.21
N THR A 198 -16.68 2.42 6.17
CA THR A 198 -17.23 1.15 5.68
C THR A 198 -16.16 0.07 5.58
N LEU A 199 -16.57 -1.21 5.56
CA LEU A 199 -15.63 -2.34 5.36
C LEU A 199 -14.97 -2.33 3.97
N LEU A 200 -15.63 -1.75 2.96
CA LEU A 200 -15.04 -1.61 1.63
C LEU A 200 -13.89 -0.59 1.65
N GLU A 201 -14.11 0.57 2.26
CA GLU A 201 -13.08 1.59 2.44
C GLU A 201 -11.89 1.07 3.24
N VAL A 202 -12.13 0.25 4.27
CA VAL A 202 -11.06 -0.42 5.02
C VAL A 202 -10.18 -1.27 4.10
N LYS A 203 -10.79 -2.14 3.28
CA LYS A 203 -10.03 -2.99 2.35
C LYS A 203 -9.24 -2.18 1.31
N GLU A 204 -9.86 -1.14 0.76
CA GLU A 204 -9.23 -0.27 -0.25
C GLU A 204 -8.05 0.51 0.33
N GLN A 205 -8.24 1.13 1.49
CA GLN A 205 -7.19 1.92 2.14
C GLN A 205 -6.10 1.03 2.76
N GLU A 206 -6.43 -0.17 3.25
CA GLU A 206 -5.44 -1.15 3.72
C GLU A 206 -4.53 -1.59 2.57
N ARG A 207 -5.12 -1.87 1.39
CA ARG A 207 -4.36 -2.19 0.18
C ARG A 207 -3.43 -1.05 -0.22
N PHE A 208 -3.93 0.20 -0.16
CA PHE A 208 -3.12 1.38 -0.43
C PHE A 208 -1.99 1.56 0.60
N ALA A 209 -2.30 1.50 1.90
CA ALA A 209 -1.33 1.61 2.99
C ALA A 209 -0.25 0.53 2.97
N SER A 210 -0.53 -0.61 2.33
CA SER A 210 0.46 -1.68 2.14
C SER A 210 1.41 -1.42 0.98
N SER A 211 0.99 -0.60 0.02
CA SER A 211 1.67 -0.43 -1.26
C SER A 211 2.20 0.99 -1.53
N ALA A 212 1.94 1.91 -0.61
CA ALA A 212 2.40 3.29 -0.69
C ALA A 212 2.87 3.83 0.66
N THR A 213 3.82 4.75 0.61
CA THR A 213 4.33 5.49 1.76
C THR A 213 4.33 6.98 1.49
N ALA A 214 4.09 7.78 2.53
CA ALA A 214 4.17 9.23 2.44
C ALA A 214 5.63 9.67 2.47
N VAL A 215 5.98 10.64 1.62
CA VAL A 215 7.28 11.29 1.65
C VAL A 215 7.10 12.80 1.59
N ARG A 216 7.97 13.51 2.31
CA ARG A 216 8.05 14.97 2.24
C ARG A 216 8.72 15.36 0.92
N VAL A 217 8.10 16.29 0.20
CA VAL A 217 8.60 16.82 -1.07
C VAL A 217 8.64 18.34 -1.05
N THR A 218 9.53 18.89 -1.89
CA THR A 218 9.55 20.30 -2.22
C THR A 218 8.87 20.49 -3.57
N ARG A 219 7.69 21.11 -3.57
CA ARG A 219 6.89 21.36 -4.77
C ARG A 219 7.20 22.75 -5.32
N HIS A 220 7.71 22.80 -6.54
CA HIS A 220 7.84 24.01 -7.33
C HIS A 220 6.61 24.20 -8.21
N SER A 221 5.95 25.35 -8.12
CA SER A 221 4.79 25.70 -8.96
C SER A 221 5.15 26.86 -9.87
N PHE A 222 4.74 26.78 -11.14
CA PHE A 222 5.00 27.80 -12.16
C PHE A 222 3.66 28.41 -12.59
N GLU A 223 3.51 29.72 -12.46
CA GLU A 223 2.31 30.47 -12.92
C GLU A 223 2.53 31.08 -14.32
N GLY A 224 3.39 30.46 -15.13
CA GLY A 224 3.91 31.00 -16.40
C GLY A 224 5.28 31.68 -16.26
N THR A 225 6.01 31.78 -17.37
CA THR A 225 7.48 32.04 -17.48
C THR A 225 8.36 31.00 -16.75
N GLU A 226 9.64 30.92 -17.14
CA GLU A 226 10.58 29.85 -16.77
C GLU A 226 10.98 29.82 -15.28
N ASP A 227 10.58 30.82 -14.48
CA ASP A 227 10.87 30.89 -13.05
C ASP A 227 9.75 30.29 -12.18
N PRO A 228 10.07 29.51 -11.13
CA PRO A 228 9.06 28.97 -10.23
C PRO A 228 8.41 30.11 -9.43
N GLY A 229 7.11 30.31 -9.63
CA GLY A 229 6.30 31.31 -8.92
C GLY A 229 6.23 31.08 -7.41
N SER A 230 6.42 29.84 -6.94
CA SER A 230 6.61 29.52 -5.52
C SER A 230 7.23 28.11 -5.31
N SER A 231 7.89 27.92 -4.16
CA SER A 231 8.31 26.62 -3.64
C SER A 231 7.63 26.37 -2.29
N THR A 232 7.05 25.18 -2.12
CA THR A 232 6.33 24.81 -0.89
C THR A 232 6.66 23.37 -0.49
N THR A 233 6.70 23.11 0.82
CA THR A 233 6.79 21.75 1.33
C THR A 233 5.41 21.10 1.35
N ALA A 234 5.31 19.89 0.82
CA ALA A 234 4.08 19.09 0.78
C ALA A 234 4.40 17.61 1.03
N PHE A 235 3.36 16.80 1.18
CA PHE A 235 3.48 15.34 1.19
C PHE A 235 2.99 14.73 -0.11
N ASP A 236 3.79 13.82 -0.65
CA ASP A 236 3.44 12.99 -1.80
C ASP A 236 3.36 11.52 -1.38
N SER A 237 2.64 10.72 -2.16
CA SER A 237 2.55 9.28 -1.98
C SER A 237 3.43 8.58 -3.02
N VAL A 238 4.40 7.81 -2.55
CA VAL A 238 5.27 7.01 -3.41
C VAL A 238 5.03 5.53 -3.18
N ALA A 239 5.27 4.71 -4.21
CA ALA A 239 5.20 3.27 -4.07
C ALA A 239 6.17 2.77 -2.99
N THR A 240 5.70 1.91 -2.10
CA THR A 240 6.57 1.26 -1.10
C THR A 240 7.43 0.21 -1.79
N GLU A 241 8.72 0.23 -1.50
CA GLU A 241 9.71 -0.75 -1.95
C GLU A 241 10.48 -1.27 -0.73
N GLU A 242 10.33 -2.56 -0.43
CA GLU A 242 11.00 -3.23 0.68
C GLU A 242 11.65 -4.53 0.20
N PRO A 243 12.79 -4.93 0.78
CA PRO A 243 13.38 -6.22 0.48
C PRO A 243 12.49 -7.35 1.02
N LEU A 244 12.32 -8.42 0.25
CA LEU A 244 11.72 -9.67 0.69
C LEU A 244 12.74 -10.80 0.49
N GLU A 245 13.05 -11.49 1.57
CA GLU A 245 13.82 -12.73 1.55
C GLU A 245 12.88 -13.92 1.40
N ILE A 246 13.09 -14.73 0.36
CA ILE A 246 12.40 -16.00 0.15
C ILE A 246 13.33 -17.12 0.59
N ARG A 247 12.90 -17.86 1.61
CA ARG A 247 13.56 -19.05 2.13
C ARG A 247 12.78 -20.30 1.72
N VAL A 248 13.50 -21.40 1.57
CA VAL A 248 12.93 -22.73 1.39
C VAL A 248 13.55 -23.63 2.45
N GLN A 249 12.71 -24.19 3.33
CA GLN A 249 13.15 -25.01 4.46
C GLN A 249 14.24 -24.31 5.30
N GLY A 250 14.04 -23.03 5.58
CA GLY A 250 14.96 -22.20 6.37
C GLY A 250 16.21 -21.70 5.63
N ARG A 251 16.45 -22.13 4.38
CA ARG A 251 17.60 -21.69 3.57
C ARG A 251 17.20 -20.54 2.65
N SER A 252 17.95 -19.43 2.70
CA SER A 252 17.79 -18.30 1.79
C SER A 252 18.03 -18.69 0.33
N ILE A 253 17.04 -18.43 -0.53
CA ILE A 253 17.09 -18.73 -1.97
C ILE A 253 17.15 -17.45 -2.79
N ALA A 254 16.37 -16.43 -2.41
CA ALA A 254 16.28 -15.17 -3.14
C ALA A 254 16.07 -13.98 -2.22
N LEU A 255 16.59 -12.83 -2.65
CA LEU A 255 16.26 -11.52 -2.11
C LEU A 255 15.73 -10.67 -3.27
N THR A 256 14.51 -10.16 -3.16
CA THR A 256 13.90 -9.31 -4.19
C THR A 256 13.37 -8.02 -3.56
N MET A 257 13.46 -6.91 -4.28
CA MET A 257 12.78 -5.68 -3.89
C MET A 257 11.34 -5.76 -4.39
N ARG A 258 10.37 -5.62 -3.48
CA ARG A 258 8.94 -5.78 -3.78
C ARG A 258 8.12 -4.63 -3.21
N THR A 259 6.89 -4.52 -3.69
CA THR A 259 5.86 -3.74 -3.00
C THR A 259 5.10 -4.62 -2.02
N PRO A 260 4.96 -4.21 -0.74
CA PRO A 260 4.39 -5.09 0.24
C PRO A 260 2.95 -5.58 0.03
N GLY A 261 2.71 -6.81 0.47
CA GLY A 261 1.45 -7.52 0.31
C GLY A 261 1.48 -8.61 -0.76
N HIS A 262 0.68 -9.67 -0.54
CA HIS A 262 0.64 -10.89 -1.35
C HIS A 262 1.99 -11.64 -1.45
N ASP A 263 2.76 -11.66 -0.36
CA ASP A 263 4.11 -12.25 -0.37
C ASP A 263 4.11 -13.77 -0.51
N GLU A 264 3.08 -14.43 0.03
CA GLU A 264 2.88 -15.86 -0.18
C GLU A 264 2.73 -16.19 -1.67
N GLU A 265 1.99 -15.35 -2.40
CA GLU A 265 1.80 -15.50 -3.84
C GLU A 265 3.08 -15.17 -4.61
N LEU A 266 3.82 -14.13 -4.19
CA LEU A 266 5.13 -13.82 -4.78
C LEU A 266 6.10 -15.00 -4.61
N ALA A 267 6.21 -15.55 -3.40
CA ALA A 267 7.08 -16.68 -3.10
C ALA A 267 6.68 -17.93 -3.90
N ALA A 268 5.40 -18.31 -3.87
CA ALA A 268 4.88 -19.45 -4.62
C ALA A 268 5.12 -19.31 -6.14
N GLY A 269 4.82 -18.14 -6.70
CA GLY A 269 5.03 -17.86 -8.12
C GLY A 269 6.50 -17.84 -8.52
N PHE A 270 7.34 -17.19 -7.72
CA PHE A 270 8.79 -17.18 -7.93
C PHE A 270 9.33 -18.61 -7.97
N LEU A 271 9.05 -19.42 -6.94
CA LEU A 271 9.54 -20.81 -6.86
C LEU A 271 8.99 -21.70 -7.99
N PHE A 272 7.76 -21.48 -8.43
CA PHE A 272 7.20 -22.17 -9.60
C PHE A 272 7.94 -21.77 -10.89
N THR A 273 8.15 -20.48 -11.11
CA THR A 273 8.81 -19.99 -12.34
C THR A 273 10.30 -20.33 -12.41
N GLU A 274 10.95 -20.53 -11.26
CA GLU A 274 12.31 -21.06 -11.17
C GLU A 274 12.37 -22.60 -11.21
N GLY A 275 11.21 -23.27 -11.23
CA GLY A 275 11.09 -24.73 -11.39
C GLY A 275 11.29 -25.56 -10.11
N LEU A 276 11.20 -24.96 -8.92
CA LEU A 276 11.23 -25.71 -7.66
C LEU A 276 9.86 -26.30 -7.31
N LEU A 277 8.79 -25.57 -7.66
CA LEU A 277 7.42 -26.05 -7.51
C LEU A 277 6.88 -26.40 -8.90
N ASN A 278 6.21 -27.54 -9.01
CA ASN A 278 5.51 -27.92 -10.24
C ASN A 278 3.99 -27.95 -10.02
N THR A 279 3.58 -28.33 -8.81
CA THR A 279 2.18 -28.55 -8.43
C THR A 279 1.91 -27.94 -7.06
N PRO A 280 0.66 -27.59 -6.72
CA PRO A 280 0.34 -27.11 -5.38
C PRO A 280 0.67 -28.14 -4.30
N GLU A 281 0.65 -29.45 -4.60
CA GLU A 281 1.01 -30.52 -3.65
C GLU A 281 2.50 -30.55 -3.29
N ASP A 282 3.36 -29.85 -4.03
CA ASP A 282 4.77 -29.68 -3.65
C ASP A 282 4.94 -28.73 -2.46
N LEU A 283 3.91 -27.91 -2.19
CA LEU A 283 3.88 -26.93 -1.12
C LEU A 283 3.18 -27.50 0.12
N GLU A 284 3.86 -27.48 1.27
CA GLU A 284 3.26 -27.82 2.57
C GLU A 284 2.70 -26.57 3.26
N GLU A 285 3.51 -25.51 3.35
CA GLU A 285 3.15 -24.29 4.05
C GLU A 285 4.01 -23.12 3.57
N ILE A 286 3.46 -21.91 3.61
CA ILE A 286 4.22 -20.66 3.49
C ILE A 286 4.07 -19.89 4.78
N VAL A 287 5.17 -19.62 5.47
CA VAL A 287 5.19 -18.92 6.76
C VAL A 287 5.81 -17.55 6.58
N GLN A 288 5.08 -16.50 6.93
CA GLN A 288 5.67 -15.19 7.11
C GLN A 288 6.40 -15.16 8.46
N CYS A 289 7.72 -15.03 8.41
CA CYS A 289 8.53 -15.01 9.61
C CYS A 289 8.39 -13.65 10.31
N PRO A 290 8.10 -13.63 11.63
CA PRO A 290 8.03 -12.38 12.37
C PRO A 290 9.40 -11.69 12.39
N ALA A 291 9.38 -10.38 12.58
CA ALA A 291 10.58 -9.59 12.75
C ALA A 291 11.42 -10.12 13.92
N LEU A 292 12.67 -10.53 13.65
CA LEU A 292 13.60 -10.98 14.70
C LEU A 292 14.28 -9.80 15.41
N GLU A 293 14.32 -8.61 14.79
CA GLU A 293 14.95 -7.39 15.32
C GLU A 293 14.06 -6.16 15.09
N GLN A 294 14.19 -5.14 15.95
CA GLN A 294 13.58 -3.82 15.73
C GLN A 294 14.11 -3.23 14.41
N GLY A 295 13.24 -3.11 13.41
CA GLY A 295 13.59 -2.64 12.06
C GLY A 295 13.74 -3.74 11.00
N SER A 296 13.76 -5.02 11.38
CA SER A 296 13.71 -6.18 10.47
C SER A 296 12.26 -6.64 10.28
N GLU A 297 11.41 -5.78 9.77
CA GLU A 297 9.95 -5.98 9.76
C GLU A 297 9.51 -7.08 8.80
N GLY A 298 9.11 -8.27 9.28
CA GLY A 298 8.25 -9.24 8.56
C GLY A 298 8.62 -9.59 7.10
N ASN A 299 9.85 -9.33 6.69
CA ASN A 299 10.34 -9.29 5.30
C ASN A 299 11.00 -10.62 4.90
N VAL A 300 10.59 -11.69 5.57
CA VAL A 300 11.08 -13.03 5.32
C VAL A 300 9.86 -13.94 5.18
N VAL A 301 9.83 -14.68 4.08
CA VAL A 301 8.86 -15.75 3.87
C VAL A 301 9.63 -17.06 3.78
N ASP A 302 9.27 -18.03 4.60
CA ASP A 302 9.85 -19.37 4.57
C ASP A 302 8.84 -20.37 4.01
N VAL A 303 9.25 -21.05 2.95
CA VAL A 303 8.43 -22.01 2.22
C VAL A 303 8.81 -23.42 2.67
N LYS A 304 7.86 -24.12 3.26
CA LYS A 304 7.96 -25.54 3.57
C LYS A 304 7.43 -26.35 2.40
N LEU A 305 8.26 -27.27 1.94
CA LEU A 305 7.93 -28.18 0.85
C LEU A 305 7.48 -29.50 1.42
N ARG A 306 6.64 -30.20 0.65
CA ARG A 306 6.19 -31.55 0.98
C ARG A 306 7.37 -32.46 1.37
N PRO A 307 7.22 -33.27 2.43
CA PRO A 307 8.24 -34.24 2.84
C PRO A 307 8.68 -35.14 1.68
N GLY A 308 9.99 -35.27 1.47
CA GLY A 308 10.57 -36.14 0.44
C GLY A 308 10.75 -35.50 -0.94
N LEU A 309 10.33 -34.23 -1.14
CA LEU A 309 10.66 -33.50 -2.36
C LEU A 309 12.15 -33.13 -2.37
N ALA A 310 12.90 -33.67 -3.34
CA ALA A 310 14.32 -33.37 -3.48
C ALA A 310 14.51 -32.01 -4.16
N VAL A 311 15.21 -31.09 -3.49
CA VAL A 311 15.56 -29.78 -4.03
C VAL A 311 17.07 -29.66 -4.20
N ASP A 312 17.50 -29.35 -5.42
CA ASP A 312 18.91 -29.02 -5.72
C ASP A 312 19.19 -27.53 -5.42
N PHE A 313 19.48 -27.25 -4.15
CA PHE A 313 19.84 -25.91 -3.68
C PHE A 313 21.12 -25.33 -4.29
N GLU A 314 22.01 -26.16 -4.86
CA GLU A 314 23.29 -25.73 -5.43
C GLU A 314 23.13 -25.22 -6.87
N SER A 315 22.19 -25.79 -7.63
CA SER A 315 21.75 -25.22 -8.91
C SER A 315 21.06 -23.87 -8.70
N LEU A 316 20.25 -23.74 -7.64
CA LEU A 316 19.41 -22.57 -7.39
C LEU A 316 20.20 -21.31 -7.00
N THR A 317 21.09 -21.45 -6.01
CA THR A 317 21.91 -20.33 -5.56
C THR A 317 22.72 -19.72 -6.71
N ARG A 318 23.25 -20.53 -7.63
CA ARG A 318 23.98 -20.02 -8.80
C ARG A 318 23.12 -19.21 -9.79
N HIS A 319 21.87 -19.57 -10.00
CA HIS A 319 20.97 -18.89 -10.94
C HIS A 319 20.36 -17.59 -10.36
N VAL A 320 20.03 -17.57 -9.08
CA VAL A 320 19.38 -16.41 -8.44
C VAL A 320 20.36 -15.25 -8.20
N PHE A 321 21.62 -15.53 -7.83
CA PHE A 321 22.65 -14.49 -7.71
C PHE A 321 23.10 -13.91 -9.07
N THR A 322 22.80 -14.58 -10.19
CA THR A 322 23.15 -14.08 -11.54
C THR A 322 22.03 -13.29 -12.23
N SER A 323 20.76 -13.46 -11.83
CA SER A 323 19.60 -12.77 -12.42
C SER A 323 19.25 -11.42 -11.77
N SER A 324 19.79 -11.13 -10.59
CA SER A 324 19.31 -10.09 -9.68
C SER A 324 19.83 -8.66 -9.94
N SER A 325 20.58 -8.36 -11.01
CA SER A 325 21.03 -6.97 -11.22
C SER A 325 21.21 -6.47 -12.65
N CYS A 326 21.69 -7.26 -13.62
CA CYS A 326 21.82 -6.77 -15.00
C CYS A 326 22.17 -7.95 -15.92
N GLY A 327 21.22 -8.37 -16.76
CA GLY A 327 21.47 -8.98 -18.06
C GLY A 327 22.69 -9.90 -18.22
N LEU A 328 22.81 -10.98 -17.44
CA LEU A 328 23.70 -12.09 -17.82
C LEU A 328 22.92 -13.17 -18.58
N CYS A 329 22.53 -12.80 -19.80
CA CYS A 329 22.07 -13.72 -20.82
C CYS A 329 23.24 -14.56 -21.35
N GLY A 330 23.54 -15.69 -20.72
CA GLY A 330 24.27 -16.77 -21.39
C GLY A 330 23.34 -17.47 -22.36
N LYS A 331 23.63 -17.47 -23.68
CA LYS A 331 22.87 -18.25 -24.68
C LYS A 331 22.71 -19.73 -24.29
N ALA A 332 23.69 -20.29 -23.57
CA ALA A 332 23.66 -21.65 -23.05
C ALA A 332 22.61 -21.84 -21.94
N THR A 333 22.44 -20.87 -21.04
CA THR A 333 21.43 -20.90 -19.96
C THR A 333 20.01 -20.76 -20.53
N ILE A 334 19.83 -19.87 -21.52
CA ILE A 334 18.54 -19.68 -22.22
C ILE A 334 18.12 -20.97 -22.96
N ALA A 335 19.04 -21.62 -23.68
CA ALA A 335 18.75 -22.88 -24.38
C ALA A 335 18.44 -24.04 -23.42
N ALA A 336 19.15 -24.12 -22.29
CA ALA A 336 18.93 -25.17 -21.28
C ALA A 336 17.57 -25.06 -20.58
N ILE A 337 17.05 -23.84 -20.41
CA ILE A 337 15.73 -23.61 -19.80
C ILE A 337 14.61 -23.77 -20.84
N CYS A 338 14.77 -23.20 -22.05
CA CYS A 338 13.75 -23.30 -23.12
C CYS A 338 13.51 -24.73 -23.63
N GLY A 339 14.52 -25.62 -23.56
CA GLY A 339 14.41 -26.99 -24.07
C GLY A 339 13.52 -27.95 -23.26
N ARG A 340 12.98 -27.52 -22.10
CA ARG A 340 12.22 -28.38 -21.18
C ARG A 340 10.71 -28.20 -21.22
N ILE A 341 10.20 -27.11 -21.81
CA ILE A 341 8.78 -26.77 -21.76
C ILE A 341 8.14 -27.05 -23.12
N PRO A 342 7.08 -27.89 -23.19
CA PRO A 342 6.38 -28.14 -24.44
C PRO A 342 5.85 -26.85 -25.08
N ARG A 343 5.88 -26.81 -26.41
CA ARG A 343 5.24 -25.73 -27.17
C ARG A 343 3.74 -25.71 -26.88
N LEU A 344 3.20 -24.52 -26.61
CA LEU A 344 1.77 -24.33 -26.37
C LEU A 344 0.97 -24.54 -27.66
N THR A 345 -0.07 -25.36 -27.56
CA THR A 345 -1.05 -25.63 -28.62
C THR A 345 -2.44 -25.27 -28.13
N GLY A 346 -3.33 -24.82 -29.02
CA GLY A 346 -4.68 -24.40 -28.64
C GLY A 346 -4.71 -23.04 -27.94
N GLY A 347 -5.67 -22.83 -27.04
CA GLY A 347 -5.96 -21.56 -26.37
C GLY A 347 -7.22 -20.87 -26.91
N PRO A 348 -7.74 -19.85 -26.22
CA PRO A 348 -8.94 -19.14 -26.64
C PRO A 348 -8.71 -18.39 -27.95
N GLN A 349 -9.76 -18.33 -28.77
CA GLN A 349 -9.84 -17.37 -29.87
C GLN A 349 -10.53 -16.12 -29.34
N VAL A 350 -9.93 -14.96 -29.57
CA VAL A 350 -10.41 -13.69 -29.00
C VAL A 350 -10.48 -12.62 -30.06
N SER A 351 -11.41 -11.67 -29.88
CA SER A 351 -11.55 -10.56 -30.80
C SER A 351 -10.52 -9.45 -30.52
N PRO A 352 -10.08 -8.72 -31.56
CA PRO A 352 -9.35 -7.47 -31.38
C PRO A 352 -10.09 -6.45 -30.50
N GLY A 353 -11.43 -6.43 -30.56
CA GLY A 353 -12.27 -5.56 -29.74
C GLY A 353 -12.14 -5.89 -28.26
N LEU A 354 -12.19 -7.18 -27.92
CA LEU A 354 -12.02 -7.66 -26.56
C LEU A 354 -10.65 -7.25 -25.99
N LEU A 355 -9.56 -7.50 -26.72
CA LEU A 355 -8.21 -7.13 -26.27
C LEU A 355 -8.08 -5.62 -26.00
N ARG A 356 -8.64 -4.78 -26.88
CA ARG A 356 -8.61 -3.32 -26.70
C ARG A 356 -9.36 -2.84 -25.45
N SER A 357 -10.32 -3.61 -24.94
CA SER A 357 -11.07 -3.27 -23.72
C SER A 357 -10.29 -3.53 -22.42
N LEU A 358 -9.30 -4.43 -22.45
CA LEU A 358 -8.62 -4.90 -21.23
C LEU A 358 -7.81 -3.81 -20.50
N PRO A 359 -7.09 -2.88 -21.18
CA PRO A 359 -6.34 -1.84 -20.49
C PRO A 359 -7.20 -0.91 -19.62
N ALA A 360 -8.45 -0.64 -20.03
CA ALA A 360 -9.37 0.16 -19.23
C ALA A 360 -9.76 -0.57 -17.94
N LYS A 361 -10.13 -1.85 -18.06
CA LYS A 361 -10.43 -2.74 -16.91
C LYS A 361 -9.24 -2.87 -15.94
N LEU A 362 -8.02 -2.97 -16.48
CA LEU A 362 -6.82 -2.99 -15.65
C LEU A 362 -6.65 -1.67 -14.89
N ARG A 363 -6.77 -0.52 -15.56
CA ARG A 363 -6.63 0.80 -14.93
C ARG A 363 -7.65 1.01 -13.81
N GLU A 364 -8.89 0.58 -13.99
CA GLU A 364 -9.94 0.65 -12.96
C GLU A 364 -9.59 -0.19 -11.72
N ALA A 365 -8.87 -1.30 -11.89
CA ALA A 365 -8.48 -2.20 -10.80
C ALA A 365 -7.16 -1.82 -10.08
N GLN A 366 -6.48 -0.77 -10.55
CA GLN A 366 -5.18 -0.29 -10.05
C GLN A 366 -5.33 0.99 -9.21
N ALA A 367 -5.98 0.90 -8.06
CA ALA A 367 -6.20 2.05 -7.18
C ALA A 367 -4.88 2.71 -6.72
N THR A 368 -3.86 1.92 -6.36
CA THR A 368 -2.57 2.47 -5.88
C THR A 368 -1.77 3.14 -7.00
N PHE A 369 -1.75 2.56 -8.21
CA PHE A 369 -1.09 3.20 -9.35
C PHE A 369 -1.70 4.56 -9.68
N GLY A 370 -3.03 4.72 -9.55
CA GLY A 370 -3.71 5.99 -9.79
C GLY A 370 -3.21 7.13 -8.89
N ILE A 371 -2.65 6.80 -7.72
CA ILE A 371 -2.15 7.75 -6.73
C ILE A 371 -0.62 7.91 -6.83
N THR A 372 0.12 6.80 -6.91
CA THR A 372 1.60 6.83 -6.84
C THR A 372 2.29 6.91 -8.21
N GLY A 373 1.64 6.40 -9.26
CA GLY A 373 2.26 6.21 -10.59
C GLY A 373 3.46 5.25 -10.64
N GLY A 374 3.84 4.64 -9.50
CA GLY A 374 5.14 3.96 -9.33
C GLY A 374 5.12 2.44 -9.43
N LEU A 375 3.96 1.83 -9.72
CA LEU A 375 3.79 0.38 -9.72
C LEU A 375 3.57 -0.20 -11.11
N HIS A 376 4.11 -1.40 -11.34
CA HIS A 376 3.70 -2.27 -12.44
C HIS A 376 2.50 -3.13 -12.03
N ALA A 377 1.77 -3.63 -13.03
CA ALA A 377 0.68 -4.57 -12.82
C ALA A 377 0.70 -5.71 -13.84
N SER A 378 0.30 -6.88 -13.37
CA SER A 378 -0.01 -8.05 -14.17
C SER A 378 -1.43 -8.48 -13.86
N ALA A 379 -2.21 -8.76 -14.90
CA ALA A 379 -3.60 -9.16 -14.78
C ALA A 379 -3.93 -10.37 -15.63
N LEU A 380 -4.59 -11.33 -15.02
CA LEU A 380 -5.16 -12.50 -15.67
C LEU A 380 -6.62 -12.22 -16.02
N PHE A 381 -6.96 -12.40 -17.29
CA PHE A 381 -8.32 -12.28 -17.80
C PHE A 381 -8.85 -13.62 -18.30
N SER A 382 -10.15 -13.83 -18.20
CA SER A 382 -10.86 -14.92 -18.86
C SER A 382 -10.88 -14.71 -20.38
N ALA A 383 -11.20 -15.75 -21.15
CA ALA A 383 -11.45 -15.64 -22.59
C ALA A 383 -12.62 -14.69 -22.95
N ALA A 384 -13.53 -14.44 -22.01
CA ALA A 384 -14.60 -13.45 -22.14
C ALA A 384 -14.18 -12.03 -21.72
N GLY A 385 -12.94 -11.85 -21.23
CA GLY A 385 -12.38 -10.59 -20.78
C GLY A 385 -12.79 -10.19 -19.37
N ASP A 386 -13.23 -11.13 -18.54
CA ASP A 386 -13.45 -10.89 -17.12
C ASP A 386 -12.11 -10.82 -16.40
N LEU A 387 -11.93 -9.84 -15.52
CA LEU A 387 -10.72 -9.73 -14.72
C LEU A 387 -10.75 -10.80 -13.61
N LEU A 388 -9.85 -11.80 -13.70
CA LEU A 388 -9.78 -12.91 -12.74
C LEU A 388 -8.84 -12.60 -11.59
N ILE A 389 -7.63 -12.09 -11.89
CA ILE A 389 -6.59 -11.76 -10.92
C ILE A 389 -5.87 -10.50 -11.38
N VAL A 390 -5.59 -9.56 -10.47
CA VAL A 390 -4.69 -8.43 -10.71
C VAL A 390 -3.71 -8.32 -9.55
N ARG A 391 -2.43 -8.13 -9.85
CA ARG A 391 -1.38 -7.88 -8.85
C ARG A 391 -0.47 -6.76 -9.28
N GLU A 392 -0.08 -5.96 -8.29
CA GLU A 392 0.77 -4.79 -8.44
C GLU A 392 2.08 -4.99 -7.69
N ASP A 393 3.16 -4.47 -8.26
CA ASP A 393 4.49 -4.46 -7.65
C ASP A 393 5.40 -3.44 -8.33
N VAL A 394 6.37 -2.88 -7.60
CA VAL A 394 7.45 -2.06 -8.18
C VAL A 394 8.22 -2.83 -9.26
N GLY A 395 8.37 -4.15 -9.10
CA GLY A 395 8.96 -5.05 -10.08
C GLY A 395 7.91 -5.70 -10.98
N ARG A 396 8.00 -5.48 -12.30
CA ARG A 396 7.10 -6.14 -13.27
C ARG A 396 7.16 -7.69 -13.22
N HIS A 397 8.31 -8.26 -12.86
CA HIS A 397 8.46 -9.71 -12.73
C HIS A 397 7.73 -10.21 -11.48
N ASN A 398 7.94 -9.55 -10.34
CA ASN A 398 7.21 -9.84 -9.09
C ASN A 398 5.69 -9.73 -9.27
N ALA A 399 5.21 -8.73 -10.01
CA ALA A 399 3.78 -8.58 -10.31
C ALA A 399 3.22 -9.81 -11.06
N LEU A 400 3.97 -10.34 -12.04
CA LEU A 400 3.59 -11.57 -12.74
C LEU A 400 3.71 -12.80 -11.82
N ASP A 401 4.78 -12.91 -11.04
CA ASP A 401 4.96 -14.00 -10.08
C ASP A 401 3.80 -14.06 -9.09
N LYS A 402 3.35 -12.93 -8.55
CA LYS A 402 2.15 -12.88 -7.68
C LYS A 402 0.90 -13.43 -8.39
N VAL A 403 0.67 -13.12 -9.67
CA VAL A 403 -0.47 -13.69 -10.44
C VAL A 403 -0.34 -15.20 -10.60
N ILE A 404 0.86 -15.67 -10.97
CA ILE A 404 1.13 -17.10 -11.16
C ILE A 404 1.00 -17.85 -9.83
N GLY A 405 1.59 -17.33 -8.76
CA GLY A 405 1.52 -17.92 -7.43
C GLY A 405 0.11 -17.96 -6.87
N ARG A 406 -0.71 -16.91 -7.05
CA ARG A 406 -2.13 -16.99 -6.71
C ARG A 406 -2.84 -18.10 -7.47
N SER A 407 -2.52 -18.26 -8.75
CA SER A 407 -3.10 -19.31 -9.60
C SER A 407 -2.64 -20.71 -9.18
N LEU A 408 -1.40 -20.86 -8.74
CA LEU A 408 -0.86 -22.11 -8.18
C LEU A 408 -1.58 -22.47 -6.87
N LEU A 409 -1.67 -21.52 -5.94
CA LEU A 409 -2.34 -21.70 -4.65
C LEU A 409 -3.85 -21.99 -4.78
N ASP A 410 -4.47 -21.55 -5.87
CA ASP A 410 -5.87 -21.82 -6.20
C ASP A 410 -6.09 -23.15 -6.94
N ASP A 411 -5.01 -23.91 -7.23
CA ASP A 411 -5.04 -25.10 -8.11
C ASP A 411 -5.68 -24.82 -9.49
N LYS A 412 -5.26 -23.71 -10.12
CA LYS A 412 -5.77 -23.24 -11.42
C LYS A 412 -4.75 -23.33 -12.55
N LEU A 413 -3.55 -23.85 -12.29
CA LEU A 413 -2.56 -24.08 -13.35
C LEU A 413 -2.89 -25.38 -14.12
N PRO A 414 -2.62 -25.44 -15.44
CA PRO A 414 -2.09 -24.37 -16.29
C PRO A 414 -3.18 -23.36 -16.73
N LEU A 415 -2.77 -22.11 -16.98
CA LEU A 415 -3.64 -20.98 -17.35
C LEU A 415 -3.99 -20.94 -18.85
N THR A 416 -4.18 -22.09 -19.49
CA THR A 416 -4.33 -22.19 -20.96
C THR A 416 -5.58 -21.50 -21.50
N ALA A 417 -6.61 -21.34 -20.68
CA ALA A 417 -7.86 -20.65 -21.03
C ALA A 417 -7.82 -19.13 -20.79
N GLY A 418 -6.75 -18.62 -20.19
CA GLY A 418 -6.61 -17.22 -19.79
C GLY A 418 -5.79 -16.37 -20.74
N MET A 419 -5.88 -15.06 -20.55
CA MET A 419 -5.05 -14.05 -21.18
C MET A 419 -4.29 -13.25 -20.12
N LEU A 420 -3.00 -13.05 -20.32
CA LEU A 420 -2.20 -12.17 -19.47
C LEU A 420 -2.12 -10.77 -20.09
N LEU A 421 -2.40 -9.74 -19.29
CA LEU A 421 -2.08 -8.35 -19.60
C LEU A 421 -1.06 -7.82 -18.60
N VAL A 422 0.06 -7.28 -19.09
CA VAL A 422 1.05 -6.59 -18.26
C VAL A 422 1.14 -5.10 -18.59
N SER A 423 1.36 -4.26 -17.57
CA SER A 423 1.53 -2.81 -17.78
C SER A 423 2.94 -2.44 -18.27
N GLY A 424 3.93 -3.29 -17.99
CA GLY A 424 5.33 -3.07 -18.34
C GLY A 424 5.72 -3.47 -19.77
N ARG A 425 7.03 -3.42 -20.03
CA ARG A 425 7.66 -3.99 -21.25
C ARG A 425 7.64 -5.50 -21.19
N LEU A 426 7.44 -6.15 -22.33
CA LEU A 426 7.47 -7.61 -22.47
C LEU A 426 8.91 -8.08 -22.71
N SER A 427 9.59 -8.48 -21.64
CA SER A 427 10.92 -9.11 -21.70
C SER A 427 10.81 -10.61 -22.01
N PHE A 428 11.94 -11.21 -22.40
CA PHE A 428 12.06 -12.66 -22.57
C PHE A 428 11.62 -13.41 -21.30
N GLU A 429 12.11 -12.98 -20.13
CA GLU A 429 11.76 -13.60 -18.84
C GLU A 429 10.26 -13.53 -18.55
N LEU A 430 9.59 -12.40 -18.80
CA LEU A 430 8.14 -12.32 -18.63
C LEU A 430 7.38 -13.29 -19.54
N THR A 431 7.79 -13.38 -20.81
CA THR A 431 7.16 -14.32 -21.75
C THR A 431 7.41 -15.78 -21.36
N GLN A 432 8.61 -16.08 -20.85
CA GLN A 432 9.00 -17.40 -20.36
C GLN A 432 8.21 -17.80 -19.11
N LYS A 433 8.08 -16.91 -18.13
CA LYS A 433 7.24 -17.12 -16.94
C LYS A 433 5.78 -17.37 -17.33
N ALA A 434 5.27 -16.60 -18.28
CA ALA A 434 3.93 -16.82 -18.82
C ALA A 434 3.81 -18.18 -19.55
N HIS A 435 4.84 -18.60 -20.28
CA HIS A 435 4.88 -19.91 -20.95
C HIS A 435 4.87 -21.05 -19.93
N LEU A 436 5.68 -20.96 -18.88
CA LEU A 436 5.68 -21.92 -17.75
C LEU A 436 4.31 -22.05 -17.10
N ALA A 437 3.59 -20.94 -16.93
CA ALA A 437 2.24 -20.93 -16.39
C ALA A 437 1.16 -21.39 -17.39
N GLY A 438 1.51 -21.70 -18.64
CA GLY A 438 0.60 -22.18 -19.68
C GLY A 438 -0.19 -21.09 -20.41
N LEU A 439 0.18 -19.82 -20.26
CA LEU A 439 -0.53 -18.70 -20.89
C LEU A 439 -0.26 -18.65 -22.39
N THR A 440 -1.31 -18.87 -23.17
CA THR A 440 -1.25 -18.86 -24.64
C THR A 440 -1.33 -17.45 -25.25
N ILE A 441 -1.90 -16.47 -24.54
CA ILE A 441 -2.01 -15.08 -24.98
C ILE A 441 -1.37 -14.17 -23.94
N VAL A 442 -0.36 -13.42 -24.37
CA VAL A 442 0.37 -12.44 -23.55
C VAL A 442 0.30 -11.09 -24.25
N ALA A 443 -0.31 -10.13 -23.57
CA ALA A 443 -0.46 -8.76 -24.03
C ALA A 443 0.26 -7.79 -23.10
N GLY A 444 0.82 -6.72 -23.67
CA GLY A 444 1.53 -5.68 -22.95
C GLY A 444 1.08 -4.29 -23.37
N ILE A 445 0.96 -3.39 -22.40
CA ILE A 445 0.80 -1.96 -22.66
C ILE A 445 2.07 -1.42 -23.35
N SER A 446 3.26 -1.90 -23.01
CA SER A 446 4.50 -1.40 -23.63
C SER A 446 5.03 -2.32 -24.74
N ALA A 447 6.24 -2.04 -25.22
CA ALA A 447 6.91 -2.77 -26.28
C ALA A 447 7.43 -4.14 -25.82
N PRO A 448 7.50 -5.15 -26.71
CA PRO A 448 8.30 -6.35 -26.49
C PRO A 448 9.77 -6.18 -26.91
N SER A 449 10.65 -6.97 -26.32
CA SER A 449 12.04 -7.11 -26.81
C SER A 449 12.14 -8.15 -27.92
N SER A 450 13.23 -8.11 -28.70
CA SER A 450 13.46 -9.07 -29.80
C SER A 450 13.48 -10.52 -29.32
N LEU A 451 14.10 -10.78 -28.17
CA LEU A 451 14.15 -12.13 -27.60
C LEU A 451 12.79 -12.60 -27.07
N ALA A 452 11.94 -11.70 -26.57
CA ALA A 452 10.56 -12.02 -26.21
C ALA A 452 9.74 -12.43 -27.44
N VAL A 453 9.91 -11.71 -28.56
CA VAL A 453 9.25 -12.04 -29.83
C VAL A 453 9.71 -13.42 -30.33
N ALA A 454 11.02 -13.68 -30.36
CA ALA A 454 11.56 -14.97 -30.77
C ALA A 454 11.02 -16.11 -29.89
N HIS A 455 11.06 -15.95 -28.57
CA HIS A 455 10.53 -16.94 -27.64
C HIS A 455 9.03 -17.18 -27.80
N ALA A 456 8.22 -16.14 -28.06
CA ALA A 456 6.80 -16.29 -28.30
C ALA A 456 6.49 -17.14 -29.55
N HIS A 457 7.29 -17.01 -30.61
CA HIS A 457 7.16 -17.87 -31.79
C HIS A 457 7.47 -19.34 -31.48
N ASP A 458 8.59 -19.57 -30.78
CA ASP A 458 9.07 -20.91 -30.43
C ASP A 458 8.10 -21.62 -29.46
N SER A 459 7.67 -20.90 -28.43
CA SER A 459 6.71 -21.39 -27.41
C SER A 459 5.28 -21.49 -27.91
N GLY A 460 4.94 -20.91 -29.07
CA GLY A 460 3.58 -20.93 -29.61
C GLY A 460 2.62 -19.94 -28.95
N GLN A 461 3.13 -18.94 -28.22
CA GLN A 461 2.34 -17.86 -27.63
C GLN A 461 1.86 -16.84 -28.67
N THR A 462 0.72 -16.23 -28.40
CA THR A 462 0.30 -14.98 -29.03
C THR A 462 0.86 -13.83 -28.23
N LEU A 463 1.70 -13.00 -28.86
CA LEU A 463 2.34 -11.87 -28.22
C LEU A 463 1.82 -10.56 -28.81
N VAL A 464 1.18 -9.75 -27.96
CA VAL A 464 0.61 -8.45 -28.33
C VAL A 464 1.33 -7.34 -27.57
N GLY A 465 1.83 -6.34 -28.28
CA GLY A 465 2.48 -5.18 -27.68
C GLY A 465 1.81 -3.88 -28.08
N PHE A 466 2.15 -2.81 -27.36
CA PHE A 466 1.55 -1.48 -27.56
C PHE A 466 0.02 -1.51 -27.48
N LEU A 467 -0.55 -2.35 -26.61
CA LEU A 467 -2.00 -2.47 -26.49
C LEU A 467 -2.60 -1.17 -25.97
N ARG A 468 -3.30 -0.45 -26.85
CA ARG A 468 -4.00 0.81 -26.58
C ARG A 468 -5.46 0.67 -27.00
N ASP A 469 -6.27 1.63 -26.57
CA ASP A 469 -7.66 1.72 -26.97
C ASP A 469 -7.85 1.80 -28.49
N ARG A 470 -6.90 2.35 -29.28
CA ARG A 470 -7.09 2.49 -30.74
C ARG A 470 -6.29 1.55 -31.62
N TYR A 471 -5.21 0.95 -31.11
CA TYR A 471 -4.33 0.09 -31.90
C TYR A 471 -3.53 -0.83 -30.98
N PHE A 472 -2.99 -1.88 -31.57
CA PHE A 472 -2.00 -2.77 -30.97
C PHE A 472 -1.23 -3.50 -32.08
N ASN A 473 -0.07 -4.06 -31.74
CA ASN A 473 0.74 -4.83 -32.67
C ASN A 473 0.78 -6.29 -32.22
N VAL A 474 0.56 -7.21 -33.17
CA VAL A 474 0.70 -8.65 -32.94
C VAL A 474 2.06 -9.08 -33.45
N TYR A 475 2.91 -9.56 -32.55
CA TYR A 475 4.27 -9.98 -32.87
C TYR A 475 4.37 -11.49 -33.12
N ALA A 476 3.51 -12.29 -32.48
CA ALA A 476 3.43 -13.73 -32.68
C ALA A 476 1.99 -14.22 -32.49
N GLY A 477 1.64 -15.38 -33.04
CA GLY A 477 0.37 -16.08 -32.76
C GLY A 477 -0.91 -15.38 -33.24
N ALA A 478 -0.85 -14.64 -34.35
CA ALA A 478 -2.01 -13.90 -34.88
C ALA A 478 -3.24 -14.75 -35.22
N HIS A 479 -3.07 -16.06 -35.44
CA HIS A 479 -4.16 -16.99 -35.73
C HIS A 479 -5.19 -17.14 -34.58
N ARG A 480 -4.87 -16.70 -33.35
CA ARG A 480 -5.83 -16.67 -32.22
C ARG A 480 -6.71 -15.42 -32.20
N LEU A 481 -6.44 -14.45 -33.07
CA LEU A 481 -7.24 -13.23 -33.19
C LEU A 481 -8.25 -13.40 -34.31
N VAL A 482 -9.51 -13.59 -33.92
CA VAL A 482 -10.64 -13.75 -34.86
C VAL A 482 -11.48 -12.47 -34.88
N ARG A 483 -11.97 -12.07 -36.05
CA ARG A 483 -12.86 -10.92 -36.14
C ARG A 483 -14.21 -11.29 -35.52
N GLU A 484 -14.84 -10.33 -34.85
CA GLU A 484 -16.27 -10.44 -34.54
C GLU A 484 -17.03 -10.51 -35.87
N GLU A 485 -17.90 -11.51 -36.03
CA GLU A 485 -18.83 -11.61 -37.16
C GLU A 485 -19.93 -10.56 -37.08
#